data_AF-A0A9Q3IWI7-F1
#
_entry.id   AF-A0A9Q3IWI7-F1
#
_cell.length_a   1.000
_cell.length_b   1.000
_cell.length_c   1.000
_cell.angle_alpha   90.00
_cell.angle_beta   90.00
_cell.angle_gamma   90.00
#
_symmetry.space_group_name_H-M   'P 1'
#
loop_
_entity.id
_entity.type
_entity.pdbx_description
1 polymer ?
#
loop_
_entity_poly.entity_id
_entity_poly.type
_entity_poly.pdbx_seq_one_letter_code
_entity_poly.pdbx_strand_id
1 'polypeptide(L)'
;MRLDHGEHDWPWWKCEIITKWANNSWRFKMKNAFESAIFNSENDKPLTWFLKQKDRLSALHPDMSDSIINTKILRKCGGELEHAIQCRCVEPCSTEDYINAMEDIITRTRIGKTWIRVPMESKMVSKTSREDKRPQRPVLKCHKCGSTSNLANNCTQKTKINEVQVI
;
A
#
# COMPACT_ATOMS: atom_id res chain seq x y z
N MET A 1 4.91 -45.81 6.10
CA MET A 1 4.03 -45.10 7.08
C MET A 1 2.71 -45.84 7.26
N ARG A 2 1.72 -45.81 6.35
CA ARG A 2 0.46 -46.59 6.57
C ARG A 2 0.67 -48.10 6.72
N LEU A 3 1.62 -48.68 5.98
CA LEU A 3 1.96 -50.10 6.06
C LEU A 3 2.70 -50.47 7.37
N ASP A 4 3.32 -49.50 8.06
CA ASP A 4 4.17 -49.74 9.24
C ASP A 4 3.43 -49.48 10.56
N HIS A 5 2.43 -48.59 10.55
CA HIS A 5 1.70 -48.17 11.75
C HIS A 5 0.24 -48.69 11.82
N GLY A 6 -0.28 -49.34 10.77
CA GLY A 6 -1.66 -49.83 10.76
C GLY A 6 -2.71 -48.74 10.55
N GLU A 7 -3.97 -49.05 10.84
CA GLU A 7 -5.09 -48.11 10.75
C GLU A 7 -5.18 -47.23 12.00
N HIS A 8 -4.98 -45.93 11.81
CA HIS A 8 -5.13 -44.90 12.83
C HIS A 8 -6.07 -43.80 12.33
N ASP A 9 -6.67 -43.08 13.27
CA ASP A 9 -7.50 -41.93 12.99
C ASP A 9 -6.68 -40.74 12.46
N TRP A 10 -7.35 -39.81 11.79
CA TRP A 10 -6.69 -38.65 11.18
C TRP A 10 -5.94 -37.75 12.18
N PRO A 11 -6.47 -37.48 13.40
CA PRO A 11 -5.73 -36.72 14.41
C PRO A 11 -4.37 -37.33 14.76
N TRP A 12 -4.31 -38.65 14.92
CA TRP A 12 -3.06 -39.35 15.19
C TRP A 12 -2.08 -39.21 14.02
N TRP A 13 -2.53 -39.45 12.80
CA TRP A 13 -1.70 -39.27 11.59
C TRP A 13 -1.18 -37.84 11.46
N LYS A 14 -2.01 -36.85 11.78
CA LYS A 14 -1.62 -35.45 11.78
C LYS A 14 -0.50 -35.19 12.79
N CYS A 15 -0.62 -35.70 14.01
CA CYS A 15 0.44 -35.63 15.02
C CYS A 15 1.72 -36.31 14.57
N GLU A 16 1.64 -37.52 14.01
CA GLU A 16 2.82 -38.28 13.57
C GLU A 16 3.55 -37.58 12.41
N ILE A 17 2.81 -37.03 11.45
CA ILE A 17 3.37 -36.23 10.36
C ILE A 17 4.05 -34.97 10.91
N ILE A 18 3.43 -34.28 11.86
CA ILE A 18 4.02 -33.10 12.51
C ILE A 18 5.30 -33.50 13.25
N THR A 19 5.29 -34.57 14.03
CA THR A 19 6.45 -35.05 14.77
C THR A 19 7.62 -35.38 13.85
N LYS A 20 7.34 -36.04 12.72
CA LYS A 20 8.37 -36.48 11.78
C LYS A 20 8.92 -35.35 10.90
N TRP A 21 8.08 -34.41 10.49
CA TRP A 21 8.42 -33.42 9.46
C TRP A 21 8.44 -31.97 9.95
N ALA A 22 7.74 -31.62 11.02
CA ALA A 22 7.74 -30.28 11.63
C ALA A 22 8.89 -30.10 12.63
N ASN A 23 10.09 -30.52 12.23
CA ASN A 23 11.31 -30.28 13.00
C ASN A 23 11.60 -28.78 13.15
N ASN A 24 12.46 -28.41 14.10
CA ASN A 24 12.78 -27.02 14.41
C ASN A 24 13.24 -26.23 13.18
N SER A 25 13.95 -26.86 12.25
CA SER A 25 14.39 -26.23 11.00
C SER A 25 13.23 -25.89 10.07
N TRP A 26 12.22 -26.77 9.95
CA TRP A 26 11.01 -26.47 9.16
C TRP A 26 10.21 -25.34 9.78
N ARG A 27 10.01 -25.36 11.12
CA ARG A 27 9.31 -24.27 11.85
C ARG A 27 10.03 -22.93 11.65
N PHE A 28 11.35 -22.93 11.75
CA PHE A 28 12.17 -21.75 11.49
C PHE A 28 12.00 -21.24 10.06
N LYS A 29 12.02 -22.13 9.05
CA LYS A 29 11.79 -21.77 7.64
C LYS A 29 10.40 -21.16 7.43
N MET A 30 9.35 -21.75 8.00
CA MET A 30 7.98 -21.23 7.89
C MET A 30 7.85 -19.85 8.55
N LYS A 31 8.40 -19.70 9.76
CA LYS A 31 8.42 -18.41 10.46
C LYS A 31 9.13 -17.34 9.64
N ASN A 32 10.35 -17.63 9.16
CA ASN A 32 11.12 -16.69 8.36
C ASN A 32 10.42 -16.35 7.03
N ALA A 33 9.77 -17.33 6.40
CA ALA A 33 9.00 -17.12 5.18
C ALA A 33 7.76 -16.24 5.38
N PHE A 34 7.12 -16.29 6.56
CA PHE A 34 6.06 -15.36 6.92
C PHE A 34 6.62 -13.98 7.30
N GLU A 35 7.72 -13.93 8.05
CA GLU A 35 8.32 -12.67 8.51
C GLU A 35 8.82 -11.80 7.36
N SER A 36 9.42 -12.43 6.34
CA SER A 36 9.89 -11.77 5.11
C SER A 36 8.80 -11.50 4.07
N ALA A 37 7.61 -12.09 4.22
CA ALA A 37 6.51 -11.88 3.27
C ALA A 37 5.84 -10.53 3.54
N ILE A 38 6.28 -9.52 2.79
CA ILE A 38 5.61 -8.22 2.70
C ILE A 38 4.70 -8.26 1.48
N PHE A 39 3.47 -7.77 1.61
CA PHE A 39 2.54 -7.75 0.48
C PHE A 39 2.93 -6.68 -0.54
N ASN A 40 2.94 -7.03 -1.82
CA ASN A 40 3.14 -6.10 -2.92
C ASN A 40 1.95 -6.12 -3.89
N SER A 41 1.19 -5.02 -3.97
CA SER A 41 -0.02 -4.95 -4.81
C SER A 41 0.22 -5.06 -6.32
N GLU A 42 1.45 -4.90 -6.80
CA GLU A 42 1.78 -5.01 -8.23
C GLU A 42 2.08 -6.46 -8.63
N ASN A 43 2.63 -7.25 -7.70
CA ASN A 43 3.13 -8.60 -7.97
C ASN A 43 2.25 -9.69 -7.35
N ASP A 44 1.58 -9.39 -6.23
CA ASP A 44 0.82 -10.35 -5.45
C ASP A 44 -0.69 -10.20 -5.68
N LYS A 45 -1.36 -11.32 -5.90
CA LYS A 45 -2.83 -11.37 -5.90
C LYS A 45 -3.33 -11.51 -4.45
N PRO A 46 -4.21 -10.61 -3.97
CA PRO A 46 -4.63 -10.56 -2.56
C PRO A 46 -5.12 -11.90 -2.02
N LEU A 47 -6.11 -12.54 -2.69
CA LEU A 47 -6.63 -13.85 -2.29
C LEU A 47 -5.52 -14.88 -2.10
N THR A 48 -4.67 -15.09 -3.11
CA THR A 48 -3.64 -16.13 -3.07
C THR A 48 -2.57 -15.86 -2.03
N TRP A 49 -2.18 -14.59 -1.88
CA TRP A 49 -1.14 -14.20 -0.95
C TRP A 49 -1.66 -14.32 0.49
N PHE A 50 -2.88 -13.86 0.75
CA PHE A 50 -3.50 -13.91 2.06
C PHE A 50 -3.69 -15.34 2.54
N LEU A 51 -4.26 -16.22 1.70
CA LEU A 51 -4.44 -17.63 2.03
C LEU A 51 -3.11 -18.33 2.31
N LYS A 52 -2.07 -18.03 1.51
CA LYS A 52 -0.72 -18.58 1.75
C LYS A 52 -0.14 -18.15 3.09
N GLN A 53 -0.40 -16.91 3.55
CA GLN A 53 0.02 -16.47 4.88
C GLN A 53 -0.83 -17.09 5.99
N LYS A 54 -2.14 -17.26 5.77
CA LYS A 54 -3.04 -17.97 6.69
C LYS A 54 -2.54 -19.41 6.92
N ASP A 55 -2.26 -20.15 5.85
CA ASP A 55 -1.76 -21.52 5.94
C ASP A 55 -0.45 -21.61 6.75
N ARG A 56 0.50 -20.69 6.51
CA ARG A 56 1.76 -20.63 7.25
C ARG A 56 1.54 -20.40 8.74
N LEU A 57 0.65 -19.47 9.10
CA LEU A 57 0.35 -19.16 10.49
C LEU A 57 -0.45 -20.27 11.17
N SER A 58 -1.45 -20.84 10.52
CA SER A 58 -2.23 -21.98 11.04
C SER A 58 -1.36 -23.23 11.23
N ALA A 59 -0.34 -23.42 10.39
CA ALA A 59 0.61 -24.52 10.55
C ALA A 59 1.61 -24.30 11.71
N LEU A 60 1.96 -23.05 12.02
CA LEU A 60 2.83 -22.69 13.14
C LEU A 60 2.09 -22.60 14.48
N HIS A 61 0.84 -22.13 14.44
CA HIS A 61 0.01 -21.80 15.59
C HIS A 61 -1.43 -22.33 15.37
N PRO A 62 -1.64 -23.65 15.48
CA PRO A 62 -2.94 -24.26 15.20
C PRO A 62 -4.04 -23.81 16.18
N ASP A 63 -3.68 -23.38 17.38
CA ASP A 63 -4.63 -22.96 18.43
C ASP A 63 -4.99 -21.46 18.35
N MET A 64 -4.46 -20.74 17.35
CA MET A 64 -4.71 -19.31 17.18
C MET A 64 -6.05 -19.07 16.48
N SER A 65 -6.83 -18.09 16.98
CA SER A 65 -8.10 -17.74 16.34
C SER A 65 -7.88 -17.07 14.98
N ASP A 66 -8.82 -17.29 14.06
CA ASP A 66 -8.78 -16.72 12.72
C ASP A 66 -8.72 -15.17 12.73
N SER A 67 -9.38 -14.49 13.67
CA SER A 67 -9.28 -13.03 13.82
C SER A 67 -7.84 -12.58 14.12
N ILE A 68 -7.14 -13.28 15.02
CA ILE A 68 -5.75 -12.95 15.36
C ILE A 68 -4.83 -13.26 14.17
N ILE A 69 -5.06 -14.36 13.46
CA ILE A 69 -4.32 -14.70 12.24
C ILE A 69 -4.50 -13.61 11.18
N ASN A 70 -5.74 -13.23 10.88
CA ASN A 70 -6.06 -12.19 9.90
C ASN A 70 -5.39 -10.86 10.28
N THR A 71 -5.49 -10.44 11.54
CA THR A 71 -4.84 -9.22 12.05
C THR A 71 -3.32 -9.26 11.87
N LYS A 72 -2.68 -10.41 12.11
CA LYS A 72 -1.23 -10.57 11.88
C LYS A 72 -0.85 -10.47 10.41
N ILE A 73 -1.69 -10.98 9.51
CA ILE A 73 -1.48 -10.89 8.06
C ILE A 73 -1.61 -9.44 7.60
N LEU A 74 -2.59 -8.68 8.09
CA LEU A 74 -2.76 -7.27 7.71
C LEU A 74 -1.57 -6.38 8.08
N ARG A 75 -0.92 -6.66 9.21
CA ARG A 75 0.32 -5.97 9.61
C ARG A 75 1.47 -6.16 8.59
N LYS A 76 1.38 -7.17 7.72
CA LYS A 76 2.34 -7.40 6.62
C LYS A 76 2.00 -6.63 5.35
N CYS A 77 0.81 -6.05 5.25
CA CYS A 77 0.44 -5.07 4.22
C CYS A 77 1.03 -3.70 4.55
N GLY A 78 0.93 -3.29 5.82
CA GLY A 78 1.50 -2.05 6.36
C GLY A 78 0.89 -0.76 5.82
N GLY A 79 1.20 0.34 6.51
CA GLY A 79 0.91 1.71 6.06
C GLY A 79 -0.55 1.99 5.75
N GLU A 80 -0.80 2.65 4.62
CA GLU A 80 -2.14 3.06 4.19
C GLU A 80 -3.04 1.87 3.84
N LEU A 81 -2.49 0.77 3.35
CA LEU A 81 -3.26 -0.40 2.95
C LEU A 81 -3.85 -1.12 4.18
N GLU A 82 -3.04 -1.32 5.22
CA GLU A 82 -3.51 -1.88 6.49
C GLU A 82 -4.66 -1.04 7.06
N HIS A 83 -4.46 0.28 7.16
CA HIS A 83 -5.48 1.19 7.70
C HIS A 83 -6.76 1.18 6.86
N ALA A 84 -6.64 1.24 5.53
CA ALA A 84 -7.78 1.24 4.64
C ALA A 84 -8.61 -0.06 4.73
N ILE A 85 -7.96 -1.21 4.93
CA ILE A 85 -8.65 -2.50 5.14
C ILE A 85 -9.36 -2.51 6.49
N GLN A 86 -8.69 -2.07 7.56
CA GLN A 86 -9.28 -1.99 8.90
C GLN A 86 -10.53 -1.08 8.93
N CYS A 87 -10.52 0.04 8.21
CA CYS A 87 -11.71 0.91 8.12
C CYS A 87 -12.91 0.25 7.42
N ARG A 88 -12.69 -0.78 6.59
CA ARG A 88 -13.76 -1.51 5.89
C ARG A 88 -14.21 -2.76 6.63
N CYS A 89 -13.39 -3.27 7.54
CA CYS A 89 -13.61 -4.52 8.26
C CYS A 89 -13.96 -4.22 9.73
N VAL A 90 -15.25 -4.05 10.02
CA VAL A 90 -15.75 -3.89 11.41
C VAL A 90 -15.96 -5.27 12.02
N GLU A 91 -15.46 -5.52 13.23
CA GLU A 91 -15.62 -6.82 13.89
C GLU A 91 -17.09 -7.11 14.26
N PRO A 92 -17.55 -8.38 14.17
CA PRO A 92 -16.80 -9.56 13.72
C PRO A 92 -16.66 -9.62 12.20
N CYS A 93 -15.45 -9.90 11.71
CA CYS A 93 -15.10 -9.88 10.30
C CYS A 93 -14.42 -11.19 9.90
N SER A 94 -14.91 -11.84 8.84
CA SER A 94 -14.39 -13.13 8.37
C SER A 94 -13.09 -12.96 7.56
N THR A 95 -12.35 -14.06 7.36
CA THR A 95 -11.18 -14.04 6.45
C THR A 95 -11.57 -13.59 5.04
N GLU A 96 -12.76 -13.95 4.56
CA GLU A 96 -13.26 -13.59 3.24
C GLU A 96 -13.51 -12.09 3.13
N ASP A 97 -14.08 -11.47 4.17
CA ASP A 97 -14.31 -10.02 4.23
C ASP A 97 -12.99 -9.24 4.14
N TYR A 98 -11.94 -9.69 4.84
CA TYR A 98 -10.61 -9.09 4.75
C TYR A 98 -10.02 -9.18 3.33
N ILE A 99 -10.18 -10.33 2.68
CA ILE A 99 -9.70 -10.54 1.31
C ILE A 99 -10.48 -9.66 0.33
N ASN A 100 -11.82 -9.66 0.42
CA ASN A 100 -12.69 -8.85 -0.41
C ASN A 100 -12.39 -7.36 -0.26
N ALA A 101 -12.20 -6.87 0.96
CA ALA A 101 -11.82 -5.48 1.22
C ALA A 101 -10.44 -5.14 0.63
N MET A 102 -9.48 -6.05 0.75
CA MET A 102 -8.14 -5.88 0.18
C MET A 102 -8.17 -5.85 -1.35
N GLU A 103 -8.90 -6.75 -2.00
CA GLU A 103 -9.11 -6.75 -3.44
C GLU A 103 -9.82 -5.48 -3.91
N ASP A 104 -10.86 -5.05 -3.21
CA ASP A 104 -11.61 -3.82 -3.50
C ASP A 104 -10.71 -2.58 -3.46
N ILE A 105 -9.89 -2.45 -2.41
CA ILE A 105 -8.96 -1.32 -2.27
C ILE A 105 -7.94 -1.31 -3.41
N ILE A 106 -7.33 -2.45 -3.71
CA ILE A 106 -6.27 -2.51 -4.72
C ILE A 106 -6.81 -2.29 -6.14
N THR A 107 -8.02 -2.76 -6.42
CA THR A 107 -8.67 -2.60 -7.72
C THR A 107 -9.22 -1.19 -7.93
N ARG A 108 -9.84 -0.60 -6.90
CA ARG A 108 -10.54 0.70 -7.00
C ARG A 108 -9.67 1.89 -6.61
N THR A 109 -8.52 1.68 -5.98
CA THR A 109 -7.63 2.76 -5.53
C THR A 109 -6.20 2.58 -6.03
N ARG A 110 -5.36 3.60 -5.83
CA ARG A 110 -3.90 3.52 -6.04
C ARG A 110 -3.14 3.15 -4.75
N ILE A 111 -3.85 2.85 -3.66
CA ILE A 111 -3.26 2.53 -2.35
C ILE A 111 -2.54 1.19 -2.44
N GLY A 112 -1.31 1.13 -1.92
CA GLY A 112 -0.47 -0.07 -1.94
C GLY A 112 0.36 -0.27 -3.21
N LYS A 113 0.19 0.57 -4.25
CA LYS A 113 1.05 0.54 -5.45
C LYS A 113 2.34 1.30 -5.17
N THR A 114 3.48 0.66 -5.39
CA THR A 114 4.77 1.33 -5.25
C THR A 114 4.89 2.28 -6.43
N TRP A 115 5.01 3.60 -6.20
CA TRP A 115 5.32 4.50 -7.30
C TRP A 115 6.68 4.11 -7.89
N ILE A 116 6.68 3.40 -9.02
CA ILE A 116 7.87 3.24 -9.85
C ILE A 116 8.24 4.65 -10.31
N ARG A 117 9.25 5.25 -9.67
CA ARG A 117 9.97 6.36 -10.30
C ARG A 117 10.65 5.75 -11.50
N VAL A 118 10.01 5.86 -12.67
CA VAL A 118 10.68 5.55 -13.93
C VAL A 118 11.97 6.37 -13.91
N PRO A 119 13.16 5.77 -13.99
CA PRO A 119 14.38 6.54 -14.12
C PRO A 119 14.20 7.35 -15.39
N MET A 120 14.07 8.67 -15.24
CA MET A 120 14.10 9.56 -16.37
C MET A 120 15.49 9.38 -16.97
N GLU A 121 15.60 8.64 -18.08
CA GLU A 121 16.86 8.45 -18.78
C GLU A 121 17.47 9.83 -19.03
N SER A 122 18.53 10.13 -18.28
CA SER A 122 19.33 11.32 -18.46
C SER A 122 20.04 11.19 -19.80
N LYS A 123 19.35 11.53 -20.89
CA LYS A 123 20.00 11.73 -22.19
C LYS A 123 21.01 12.85 -21.98
N MET A 124 22.31 12.49 -21.92
CA MET A 124 23.41 13.44 -22.01
C MET A 124 23.30 14.14 -23.37
N VAL A 125 22.63 15.29 -23.40
CA VAL A 125 22.64 16.19 -24.54
C VAL A 125 23.88 17.05 -24.43
N SER A 126 24.86 16.75 -25.28
CA SER A 126 26.04 17.56 -25.52
C SER A 126 25.65 19.01 -25.77
N LYS A 127 26.22 19.93 -24.99
CA LYS A 127 26.03 21.38 -25.09
C LYS A 127 26.34 21.84 -26.52
N THR A 128 25.32 22.21 -27.28
CA THR A 128 25.44 23.17 -28.37
C THR A 128 24.40 24.26 -28.17
N SER A 129 24.90 25.49 -28.10
CA SER A 129 24.17 26.74 -27.89
C SER A 129 22.93 26.83 -28.78
N ARG A 130 21.74 26.86 -28.18
CA ARG A 130 20.48 27.26 -28.85
C ARG A 130 19.61 28.04 -27.87
N GLU A 131 19.13 29.18 -28.33
CA GLU A 131 18.35 30.18 -27.59
C GLU A 131 17.21 29.60 -26.75
N ASP A 132 17.13 30.11 -25.52
CA ASP A 132 16.18 29.75 -24.47
C ASP A 132 14.79 30.31 -24.81
N LYS A 133 13.99 29.60 -25.62
CA LYS A 133 12.54 29.86 -25.74
C LYS A 133 11.80 29.28 -24.52
N ARG A 134 12.05 29.82 -23.33
CA ARG A 134 11.15 29.65 -22.19
C ARG A 134 9.82 30.35 -22.48
N PRO A 135 8.66 29.72 -22.30
CA PRO A 135 7.40 30.44 -22.23
C PRO A 135 7.51 31.43 -21.05
N GLN A 136 7.52 32.73 -21.38
CA GLN A 136 7.53 33.82 -20.41
C GLN A 136 6.32 33.64 -19.47
N ARG A 137 6.57 33.41 -18.18
CA ARG A 137 5.50 33.47 -17.18
C ARG A 137 4.90 34.88 -17.24
N PRO A 138 3.58 35.04 -17.33
CA PRO A 138 2.98 36.36 -17.38
C PRO A 138 3.37 37.12 -16.10
N VAL A 139 3.96 38.30 -16.29
CA VAL A 139 4.36 39.17 -15.18
C VAL A 139 3.08 39.64 -14.48
N LEU A 140 2.79 39.05 -13.33
CA LEU A 140 1.63 39.40 -12.51
C LEU A 140 1.80 40.83 -11.98
N LYS A 141 0.85 41.70 -12.32
CA LYS A 141 0.78 43.09 -11.85
C LYS A 141 -0.23 43.19 -10.71
N CYS A 142 0.04 44.06 -9.75
CA CYS A 142 -0.91 44.43 -8.71
C CYS A 142 -2.17 45.04 -9.33
N HIS A 143 -3.34 44.45 -9.10
CA HIS A 143 -4.61 44.99 -9.60
C HIS A 143 -5.07 46.28 -8.86
N LYS A 144 -4.46 46.64 -7.72
CA LYS A 144 -4.77 47.89 -6.99
C LYS A 144 -3.95 49.10 -7.44
N CYS A 145 -2.66 48.93 -7.76
CA CYS A 145 -1.76 50.03 -8.11
C CYS A 145 -1.03 49.86 -9.45
N GLY A 146 -1.22 48.72 -10.13
CA GLY A 146 -0.60 48.43 -11.42
C GLY A 146 0.89 48.06 -11.36
N SER A 147 1.54 48.11 -10.19
CA SER A 147 2.97 47.80 -10.07
C SER A 147 3.27 46.30 -10.16
N THR A 148 4.43 45.94 -10.70
CA THR A 148 4.96 44.56 -10.72
C THR A 148 5.77 44.20 -9.48
N SER A 149 6.03 45.18 -8.61
CA SER A 149 6.84 45.00 -7.40
C SER A 149 6.15 44.21 -6.30
N ASN A 150 4.81 44.22 -6.27
CA ASN A 150 4.02 43.61 -5.21
C ASN A 150 2.70 43.05 -5.78
N LEU A 151 2.08 42.12 -5.06
CA LEU A 151 0.73 41.63 -5.34
C LEU A 151 -0.32 42.48 -4.60
N ALA A 152 -1.57 42.48 -5.07
CA ALA A 152 -2.67 43.31 -4.53
C ALA A 152 -2.93 43.12 -3.03
N ASN A 153 -2.58 41.95 -2.52
CA ASN A 153 -2.74 41.51 -1.13
C ASN A 153 -1.79 42.30 -0.21
N ASN A 154 -0.61 42.66 -0.71
CA ASN A 154 0.44 43.38 0.02
C ASN A 154 0.58 44.83 -0.47
N CYS A 155 -0.44 45.35 -1.15
CA CYS A 155 -0.41 46.70 -1.70
C CYS A 155 -0.85 47.72 -0.64
N THR A 156 0.03 48.68 -0.35
CA THR A 156 -0.18 49.77 0.60
C THR A 156 -0.90 51.00 0.00
N GLN A 157 -1.21 50.97 -1.30
CA GLN A 157 -1.89 52.07 -2.01
C GLN A 157 -3.42 51.93 -1.91
N LYS A 158 -4.11 53.05 -1.65
CA LYS A 158 -5.59 53.11 -1.60
C LYS A 158 -6.17 53.08 -3.01
N THR A 159 -7.24 52.29 -3.21
CA THR A 159 -7.95 52.14 -4.49
C THR A 159 -8.49 53.50 -4.97
N LYS A 160 -8.20 53.91 -6.21
CA LYS A 160 -8.86 55.05 -6.86
C LYS A 160 -10.19 54.55 -7.45
N ILE A 161 -11.30 54.93 -6.84
CA ILE A 161 -12.65 54.70 -7.38
C ILE A 161 -12.94 55.88 -8.34
N ASN A 162 -13.15 55.60 -9.62
CA ASN A 162 -13.51 56.62 -10.61
C ASN A 162 -14.99 57.01 -10.47
N GLU A 163 -15.24 58.31 -10.60
CA GLU A 163 -16.55 58.97 -10.62
C GLU A 163 -17.46 58.42 -11.72
N VAL A 164 -18.71 58.15 -11.36
CA VAL A 164 -19.77 57.78 -12.31
C VAL A 164 -20.20 59.04 -13.06
N GLN A 165 -19.97 59.09 -14.37
CA GLN A 165 -20.62 60.09 -15.22
C GLN A 165 -22.09 59.71 -15.39
N VAL A 166 -22.96 60.58 -14.88
CA VAL A 166 -24.40 60.59 -15.14
C VAL A 166 -24.61 60.96 -16.60
N ILE A 167 -25.28 60.07 -17.36
CA ILE A 167 -25.99 60.41 -18.61
C ILE A 167 -27.41 59.87 -18.45
#